data_AF-A0A085ASA7-F1
#
_entry.id   AF-A0A085ASA7-F1
#
_cell.length_a   1.000
_cell.length_b   1.000
_cell.length_c   1.000
_cell.angle_alpha   90.00
_cell.angle_beta   90.00
_cell.angle_gamma   90.00
#
_symmetry.space_group_name_H-M   'P 1'
#
loop_
_entity.id
_entity.type
_entity.pdbx_description
1 polymer ?
#
loop_
_entity_poly.entity_id
_entity_poly.type
_entity_poly.pdbx_seq_one_letter_code
_entity_poly.pdbx_strand_id
1 'polypeptide(L)' 'MKTLEQLKKRIDFQQTDEFCLNFLHEIAERGIITIGKGDIFEESGVTMVSDDFYLRCCMAWGVEPDVDEED' A
#
# COMPACT_ATOMS: atom_id res chain seq x y z
N MET A 1 7.37 8.29 -0.16
CA MET A 1 6.17 7.84 0.57
C MET A 1 4.97 8.01 -0.34
N LYS A 2 3.94 7.17 -0.23
CA LYS A 2 2.75 7.20 -1.11
C LYS A 2 1.46 7.33 -0.29
N THR A 3 0.41 7.88 -0.89
CA THR A 3 -0.93 7.80 -0.29
C THR A 3 -1.51 6.40 -0.48
N LEU A 4 -2.44 5.99 0.39
CA LEU A 4 -3.19 4.75 0.20
C LEU A 4 -3.94 4.75 -1.15
N GLU A 5 -4.44 5.91 -1.59
CA GLU A 5 -5.09 6.06 -2.88
C GLU A 5 -4.13 5.76 -4.06
N GLN A 6 -2.88 6.22 -3.98
CA GLN A 6 -1.85 5.90 -4.97
C GLN A 6 -1.57 4.39 -5.01
N LEU A 7 -1.46 3.74 -3.84
CA LEU A 7 -1.32 2.29 -3.76
C LEU A 7 -2.51 1.57 -4.41
N LYS A 8 -3.74 1.94 -4.03
CA LYS A 8 -4.97 1.35 -4.59
C LYS A 8 -5.02 1.48 -6.10
N LYS A 9 -4.72 2.67 -6.62
CA LYS A 9 -4.67 2.90 -8.06
C LYS A 9 -3.63 2.02 -8.73
N ARG A 10 -2.46 1.81 -8.11
CA ARG A 10 -1.39 1.00 -8.69
C ARG A 10 -1.74 -0.48 -8.80
N ILE A 11 -2.38 -1.03 -7.77
CA ILE A 11 -2.76 -2.44 -7.69
C ILE A 11 -4.20 -2.71 -8.20
N ASP A 12 -4.80 -1.71 -8.86
CA ASP A 12 -6.18 -1.73 -9.39
C ASP A 12 -7.25 -2.12 -8.35
N PHE A 13 -7.14 -1.57 -7.14
CA PHE A 13 -8.05 -1.84 -6.02
C PHE A 13 -9.21 -0.83 -5.97
N GLN A 14 -10.43 -1.29 -6.30
CA GLN A 14 -11.59 -0.43 -6.54
C GLN A 14 -12.49 -0.15 -5.31
N GLN A 15 -12.23 -0.77 -4.15
CA GLN A 15 -13.07 -0.62 -2.95
C GLN A 15 -12.67 0.61 -2.10
N THR A 16 -13.38 0.87 -1.01
CA THR A 16 -13.09 1.98 -0.08
C THR A 16 -11.73 1.81 0.60
N ASP A 17 -11.20 2.90 1.16
CA ASP A 17 -9.92 2.88 1.89
C ASP A 17 -9.97 1.98 3.11
N GLU A 18 -11.07 2.02 3.88
CA GLU A 18 -11.29 1.13 5.01
C GLU A 18 -11.27 -0.34 4.60
N PHE A 19 -11.94 -0.69 3.49
CA PHE A 19 -11.93 -2.06 2.99
C PHE A 19 -10.54 -2.47 2.49
N CYS A 20 -9.81 -1.55 1.83
CA CYS A 20 -8.45 -1.79 1.39
C CYS A 20 -7.52 -2.10 2.58
N LEU A 21 -7.57 -1.30 3.64
CA LEU A 21 -6.76 -1.52 4.84
C LEU A 21 -7.10 -2.86 5.52
N ASN A 22 -8.38 -3.15 5.70
CA ASN A 22 -8.82 -4.44 6.26
C ASN A 22 -8.33 -5.62 5.41
N PHE A 23 -8.43 -5.49 4.08
CA PHE A 23 -7.94 -6.51 3.16
C PHE A 23 -6.42 -6.69 3.25
N LEU A 24 -5.64 -5.59 3.28
CA LEU A 24 -4.18 -5.63 3.45
C LEU A 24 -3.79 -6.33 4.76
N HIS A 25 -4.51 -6.07 5.85
CA HIS A 25 -4.31 -6.80 7.11
C HIS A 25 -4.65 -8.29 7.00
N GLU A 26 -5.77 -8.64 6.37
CA GLU A 26 -6.17 -10.04 6.18
C GLU A 26 -5.12 -10.83 5.38
N ILE A 27 -4.62 -10.26 4.27
CA ILE A 27 -3.60 -10.94 3.47
C ILE A 27 -2.23 -10.98 4.17
N ALA A 28 -1.94 -10.02 5.07
CA ALA A 28 -0.77 -10.06 5.93
C ALA A 28 -0.86 -11.18 6.97
N GLU A 29 -2.02 -11.39 7.60
CA GLU A 29 -2.25 -12.51 8.52
C GLU A 29 -2.10 -13.87 7.82
N ARG A 30 -2.44 -13.93 6.53
CA ARG A 30 -2.23 -15.11 5.67
C ARG A 30 -0.78 -15.26 5.19
N GLY A 31 0.10 -14.31 5.49
CA GLY A 31 1.53 -14.35 5.13
C GLY A 31 1.83 -13.99 3.68
N ILE A 32 0.89 -13.37 2.95
CA ILE A 32 1.09 -12.96 1.55
C ILE A 32 1.98 -11.71 1.48
N ILE A 33 1.78 -10.77 2.40
CA ILE A 33 2.62 -9.59 2.59
C ILE A 33 3.01 -9.44 4.07
N THR A 34 3.93 -8.53 4.35
CA THR A 34 4.28 -8.14 5.73
C THR A 34 3.98 -6.67 5.96
N ILE A 35 3.33 -6.38 7.09
CA ILE A 35 3.05 -5.03 7.59
C ILE A 35 3.90 -4.82 8.86
N GLY A 36 4.93 -4.00 8.74
CA GLY A 36 5.80 -3.56 9.80
C GLY A 36 5.35 -2.25 10.45
N LYS A 37 6.03 -1.89 11.53
CA LYS A 37 5.79 -0.61 12.21
C LYS A 37 6.19 0.55 11.28
N GLY A 38 5.25 1.47 11.03
CA GLY A 38 5.48 2.65 10.19
C GLY A 38 5.21 2.42 8.70
N ASP A 39 4.76 1.23 8.31
CA ASP A 39 4.34 0.97 6.93
C ASP A 39 3.05 1.67 6.55
N ILE A 40 2.15 1.83 7.52
CA ILE A 40 0.87 2.51 7.38
C ILE A 40 0.80 3.51 8.53
N PHE A 41 0.53 4.76 8.20
CA PHE A 41 0.39 5.84 9.17
C PHE A 41 -0.53 6.92 8.61
N GLU A 42 -1.06 7.75 9.50
CA GLU A 42 -1.89 8.88 9.13
C GLU A 42 -1.08 10.17 9.24
N GLU A 43 -1.09 10.98 8.18
CA GLU A 43 -0.47 12.29 8.15
C GLU A 43 -1.51 13.31 7.69
N SER A 44 -1.85 14.27 8.55
CA SER A 44 -2.82 15.33 8.26
C SER A 44 -4.20 14.82 7.76
N GLY A 45 -4.66 13.68 8.28
CA GLY A 45 -5.93 13.05 7.89
C GLY A 45 -5.87 12.27 6.57
N VAL A 46 -4.69 12.07 6.01
CA VAL A 46 -4.46 11.23 4.82
C VAL A 46 -3.74 9.94 5.25
N THR A 47 -4.28 8.79 4.85
CA THR A 47 -3.58 7.52 5.06
C THR A 47 -2.42 7.42 4.07
N MET A 48 -1.23 7.25 4.62
CA MET A 48 0.02 7.16 3.88
C MET A 48 0.64 5.79 4.10
N VAL A 49 1.43 5.36 3.11
CA VAL A 49 2.23 4.14 3.15
C VAL A 49 3.70 4.43 2.91
N SER A 50 4.57 3.68 3.59
CA SER A 50 6.01 3.73 3.34
C SER A 50 6.33 3.25 1.92
N ASP A 51 7.44 3.72 1.34
CA ASP A 51 7.86 3.28 0.00
C ASP A 51 8.17 1.79 -0.02
N ASP A 52 8.83 1.28 1.03
CA ASP A 52 9.11 -0.15 1.17
C ASP A 52 7.82 -1.00 1.20
N PHE A 53 6.78 -0.53 1.90
CA PHE A 53 5.49 -1.22 1.92
C PHE A 53 4.78 -1.15 0.57
N TYR A 54 4.80 0.01 -0.08
CA TYR A 54 4.28 0.18 -1.43
C TYR A 54 4.93 -0.80 -2.41
N LEU A 55 6.26 -0.92 -2.38
CA LEU A 55 7.02 -1.88 -3.21
C LEU A 55 6.60 -3.33 -2.91
N ARG A 56 6.49 -3.71 -1.63
CA ARG A 56 6.02 -5.06 -1.24
C ARG A 56 4.63 -5.37 -1.79
N CYS A 57 3.70 -4.42 -1.72
CA CYS A 57 2.36 -4.57 -2.26
C CYS A 57 2.38 -4.70 -3.80
N CYS A 58 3.17 -3.88 -4.51
CA CYS A 58 3.31 -4.00 -5.97
C CYS A 58 3.83 -5.38 -6.38
N MET A 59 4.88 -5.87 -5.69
CA MET A 59 5.43 -7.21 -5.91
C MET A 59 4.41 -8.32 -5.66
N ALA A 60 3.62 -8.22 -4.59
CA ALA A 60 2.58 -9.20 -4.27
C ALA A 60 1.44 -9.24 -5.31
N TRP A 61 1.17 -8.11 -5.98
CA TRP A 61 0.23 -8.03 -7.10
C TRP A 61 0.84 -8.32 -8.47
N GLY A 62 2.15 -8.55 -8.55
CA GLY A 62 2.84 -8.77 -9.82
C GLY A 62 2.83 -7.55 -10.75
N VAL A 63 2.72 -6.35 -10.19
CA VAL A 63 2.78 -5.08 -10.93
C VAL A 63 4.11 -4.40 -10.65
N GLU A 64 4.66 -3.71 -11.65
CA GLU A 64 5.84 -2.88 -11.44
C GLU A 64 5.49 -1.74 -10.46
N PRO A 65 6.39 -1.24 -9.62
CA PRO A 65 6.14 0.01 -8.92
C PRO A 65 6.15 1.19 -9.90
N ASP A 66 5.51 2.29 -9.54
CA ASP A 66 5.74 3.53 -10.27
C ASP A 66 7.14 4.04 -9.89
N VAL A 67 8.00 4.26 -10.88
CA VAL A 67 9.22 5.03 -10.67
C VAL A 67 8.81 6.48 -10.51
N ASP A 68 9.02 7.03 -9.32
CA ASP A 68 9.11 8.48 -9.23
C ASP A 68 10.36 8.83 -10.05
N GLU A 69 10.17 9.47 -11.21
CA GLU A 69 11.25 10.24 -11.81
C GLU A 69 11.64 11.28 -10.76
N GLU A 70 12.75 11.04 -10.06
CA GLU A 70 13.43 12.07 -9.29
C GLU A 70 13.81 13.18 -10.28
N ASP A 71 13.04 14.27 -10.30
CA ASP A 71 13.44 15.56 -10.88
C ASP A 71 14.57 16.20 -10.04
#